data_AF-A0AAP0Q8P6-F1
#
_entry.id   AF-A0AAP0Q8P6-F1
#
_cell.length_a   1.000
_cell.length_b   1.000
_cell.length_c   1.000
_cell.angle_alpha   90.00
_cell.angle_beta   90.00
_cell.angle_gamma   90.00
#
_symmetry.space_group_name_H-M   'P 1'
#
loop_
_entity.id
_entity.type
_entity.pdbx_description
1 polymer ?
#
loop_
_entity_poly.entity_id
_entity_poly.type
_entity_poly.pdbx_seq_one_letter_code
_entity_poly.pdbx_strand_id
1 'polypeptide(L)' 'MGQPGEKEEVSSLIAFLCMPAASYITGQTICVDGGFTVNGFFLPST' A
#
# COMPACT_ATOMS: atom_id res chain seq x y z
N MET A 1 4.02 -3.23 -12.32
CA MET A 1 4.39 -4.20 -11.27
C MET A 1 5.87 -4.50 -11.44
N GLY A 2 6.73 -3.91 -10.60
CA GLY A 2 8.19 -3.99 -10.77
C GLY A 2 8.95 -2.68 -10.51
N GLN A 3 8.29 -1.59 -10.13
CA GLN A 3 8.99 -0.41 -9.63
C GLN A 3 9.11 -0.48 -8.11
N PRO A 4 10.26 -0.09 -7.52
CA PRO A 4 10.39 0.09 -6.09
C PRO A 4 9.31 1.02 -5.58
N GLY A 5 8.72 0.70 -4.43
CA GLY A 5 7.79 1.62 -3.78
C GLY A 5 8.53 2.90 -3.40
N GLU A 6 8.02 4.04 -3.85
CA GLU A 6 8.58 5.35 -3.51
C GLU A 6 8.04 5.80 -2.15
N LYS A 7 8.81 6.64 -1.44
CA LYS A 7 8.43 7.12 -0.08
C LYS A 7 7.08 7.85 -0.13
N GLU A 8 6.84 8.50 -1.26
CA GLU A 8 5.68 9.28 -1.61
C GLU A 8 4.39 8.44 -1.65
N GLU A 9 4.47 7.15 -1.99
CA GLU A 9 3.32 6.25 -2.03
C GLU A 9 2.78 5.95 -0.63
N VAL A 10 3.68 5.77 0.35
CA VAL A 10 3.30 5.57 1.75
C VAL A 10 2.84 6.88 2.39
N SER A 11 3.56 7.98 2.15
CA SER A 11 3.24 9.28 2.78
C SER A 11 1.86 9.81 2.37
N SER A 12 1.45 9.57 1.12
CA SER A 12 0.15 10.01 0.62
C SER A 12 -1.00 9.28 1.30
N LEU A 13 -0.86 7.97 1.55
CA LEU A 13 -1.84 7.20 2.33
C LEU A 13 -1.91 7.70 3.77
N ILE A 14 -0.77 7.93 4.42
CA ILE A 14 -0.75 8.44 5.80
C ILE A 14 -1.43 9.80 5.87
N ALA A 15 -1.13 10.70 4.94
CA ALA A 15 -1.77 12.02 4.87
C ALA A 15 -3.29 11.90 4.76
N PHE A 16 -3.79 10.99 3.92
CA PHE A 16 -5.23 10.70 3.82
C PHE A 16 -5.83 10.17 5.13
N LEU A 17 -5.14 9.24 5.81
CA LEU A 17 -5.61 8.69 7.09
C LEU A 17 -5.72 9.74 8.20
N CYS A 18 -4.97 10.85 8.10
CA CYS A 18 -5.09 11.98 9.02
C CYS A 18 -6.24 12.94 8.68
N MET A 19 -6.91 12.78 7.53
CA MET A 19 -8.02 13.64 7.13
C MET A 19 -9.35 13.20 7.75
N PRO A 20 -10.33 14.11 7.95
CA PRO A 20 -11.68 13.74 8.43
C PRO A 20 -12.39 12.67 7.58
N ALA A 21 -12.06 12.58 6.28
CA ALA A 21 -12.59 11.59 5.36
C ALA A 21 -12.25 10.14 5.77
N ALA A 22 -11.17 9.92 6.52
CA ALA A 22 -10.75 8.62 7.04
C ALA A 22 -11.29 8.33 8.45
N SER A 23 -12.17 9.17 9.01
CA SER A 23 -12.64 9.06 10.41
C SER A 23 -13.28 7.72 10.78
N TYR A 24 -13.78 6.96 9.80
CA TYR A 24 -14.38 5.65 10.02
C TYR A 24 -13.44 4.46 9.77
N ILE A 25 -12.18 4.74 9.41
CA ILE A 25 -11.16 3.72 9.16
C ILE A 25 -10.37 3.53 10.45
N THR A 26 -10.65 2.45 11.18
CA THR A 26 -9.94 2.07 12.40
C THR A 26 -9.83 0.56 12.52
N GLY A 27 -8.79 0.07 13.18
CA GLY A 27 -8.53 -1.37 13.37
C GLY A 27 -8.06 -2.12 12.13
N GLN A 28 -7.81 -1.43 11.01
CA GLN A 28 -7.41 -2.05 9.75
C GLN A 28 -5.90 -2.00 9.54
N THR A 29 -5.34 -3.10 9.04
CA THR A 29 -3.99 -3.14 8.48
C THR A 29 -4.09 -2.93 6.97
N ILE A 30 -3.45 -1.88 6.44
CA ILE A 30 -3.47 -1.54 5.01
C ILE A 30 -2.09 -1.82 4.42
N CYS A 31 -2.01 -2.78 3.49
CA CYS A 31 -0.77 -3.10 2.78
C CYS A 31 -0.52 -2.08 1.66
N VAL A 32 0.68 -1.48 1.65
CA VAL A 32 1.15 -0.58 0.58
C VAL A 32 2.42 -1.19 -0.01
N ASP A 33 2.25 -2.09 -0.96
CA ASP A 33 3.34 -2.90 -1.50
C ASP A 33 3.22 -3.15 -3.02
N GLY A 34 2.44 -2.32 -3.72
CA GLY A 34 2.19 -2.48 -5.16
C GLY A 34 1.41 -3.74 -5.52
N GLY A 35 0.71 -4.36 -4.57
CA GLY A 35 -0.06 -5.59 -4.76
C GLY A 35 0.77 -6.86 -4.53
N PHE A 36 1.91 -6.77 -3.88
CA PHE A 36 2.79 -7.91 -3.61
C PHE A 36 2.14 -8.93 -2.67
N THR A 37 1.45 -8.49 -1.62
CA THR A 37 0.75 -9.37 -0.66
C THR A 37 -0.28 -10.26 -1.34
N VAL A 38 -0.96 -9.77 -2.39
CA VAL A 38 -2.02 -10.53 -3.09
C VAL A 38 -1.49 -11.34 -4.28
N ASN A 39 -0.44 -10.87 -4.96
CA ASN A 39 0.10 -11.53 -6.16
C ASN A 39 1.28 -12.47 -5.87
N GLY A 40 1.88 -12.38 -4.67
CA GLY A 40 3.07 -13.12 -4.29
C GLY A 40 4.31 -12.72 -5.09
N PHE A 41 5.41 -13.47 -4.89
CA PHE A 41 6.57 -13.38 -5.79
C PHE A 41 6.16 -13.93 -7.16
N PHE A 42 5.92 -13.08 -8.14
CA PHE A 42 5.96 -13.48 -9.54
C PHE A 42 7.43 -13.72 -9.91
N LEU A 43 7.99 -14.83 -9.44
CA LEU A 43 9.19 -15.39 -10.02
C LEU A 43 8.80 -15.86 -11.42
N PRO A 44 9.34 -15.26 -12.50
CA PRO A 44 9.13 -15.81 -13.82
C PRO A 44 9.63 -17.25 -13.80
N SER A 45 8.72 -18.21 -14.01
CA SER A 45 9.09 -19.61 -14.20
C SER A 45 9.78 -19.68 -15.56
N THR A 46 11.11 -19.64 -15.55
CA THR A 46 11.92 -20.20 -16.63
C THR A 46 11.76 -21.71 -16.67
#